data_AF-A0A354CU48-F1
#
_entry.id   AF-A0A354CU48-F1
#
_cell.length_a   1.000
_cell.length_b   1.000
_cell.length_c   1.000
_cell.angle_alpha   90.00
_cell.angle_beta   90.00
_cell.angle_gamma   90.00
#
_symmetry.space_group_name_H-M   'P 1'
#
loop_
_entity.id
_entity.type
_entity.pdbx_description
1 polymer ?
#
loop_
_entity_poly.entity_id
_entity_poly.type
_entity_poly.pdbx_seq_one_letter_code
_entity_poly.pdbx_strand_id
1 'polypeptide(L)'
;MRIKIKSALSLIAAAALALTGCSSSEPDVMLPDEPSVSTPFSETDITEITDIITTVVTAAVSDTEQTAASESKEAETSAAEGAQTSDKQPGGNSSGGSGNNSGNNSGNNSGNNSGSNSGNNSGNNPGNNSGGNSGGSGGGSGSGNNSGSGSFEAGWLNGTTWESGGKYCGTIELKITNKTGSALSSWTVSFTVPSGFEIVNGWNGKYSVSGTTVTVKNESYNGDLANGASIQIGFQYSSSSKFTPPSNITINGNPSGSGSGGGNSGGGNSGGGNGNSPSVTEKPAEPLPAPALNGLVKEHGKLSVKGAQLVDKNGKNFQLKGMSTHGIAWFPDFINEGAFKTLRDDWNTNVVRLAMYTAEYGGYCSGGDKSYLKGLIDKGVQAATDLGMYVIIDWHILSDNNPQTNKAEAKSFFNEVSAKYKNYDNVLYEICNEPNGGTSWDTIKSYAEEIIPVIRKNSPDSVIIVGTPTWSQDIDQAAAKPLKEKNVMYALHFYAATHTDWLRQRLTDCYKKGLPIFVTEFGCCDASGNGANDFGQTRQWLNLLDSYGISYCNWNLANKDESSSAFKSNASPNGNWSESVMSEGGKWMRKWFRGEQ
;
A
#
# COMPACT_ATOMS: atom_id res chain seq x y z
N MET A 1 59.99 -6.03 -4.36
CA MET A 1 58.62 -6.42 -4.74
C MET A 1 58.18 -7.76 -4.17
N ARG A 2 58.58 -8.93 -4.73
CA ARG A 2 58.02 -10.26 -4.38
C ARG A 2 57.98 -10.62 -2.88
N ILE A 3 59.00 -10.23 -2.10
CA ILE A 3 59.04 -10.52 -0.65
C ILE A 3 57.97 -9.72 0.12
N LYS A 4 57.83 -8.41 -0.15
CA LYS A 4 56.82 -7.55 0.52
C LYS A 4 55.38 -7.98 0.20
N ILE A 5 55.12 -8.41 -1.04
CA ILE A 5 53.80 -8.91 -1.45
C ILE A 5 53.45 -10.22 -0.70
N LYS A 6 54.41 -11.13 -0.52
CA LYS A 6 54.20 -12.33 0.32
C LYS A 6 53.90 -11.96 1.78
N SER A 7 54.61 -11.00 2.36
CA SER A 7 54.33 -10.53 3.73
C SER A 7 52.93 -9.93 3.87
N ALA A 8 52.48 -9.11 2.91
CA ALA A 8 51.13 -8.53 2.93
C ALA A 8 50.03 -9.60 2.80
N LEU A 9 50.19 -10.58 1.90
CA LEU A 9 49.26 -11.69 1.74
C LEU A 9 49.19 -12.58 2.99
N SER A 10 50.33 -12.83 3.66
CA SER A 10 50.34 -13.54 4.95
C SER A 10 49.62 -12.77 6.07
N LEU A 11 49.71 -11.44 6.12
CA LEU A 11 48.94 -10.64 7.09
C LEU A 11 47.44 -10.71 6.83
N ILE A 12 47.01 -10.62 5.56
CA ILE A 12 45.60 -10.73 5.17
C ILE A 12 45.05 -12.12 5.52
N ALA A 13 45.81 -13.18 5.25
CA ALA A 13 45.44 -14.54 5.63
C ALA A 13 45.33 -14.73 7.15
N ALA A 14 46.27 -14.17 7.93
CA ALA A 14 46.22 -14.21 9.39
C ALA A 14 45.00 -13.49 9.98
N ALA A 15 44.65 -12.31 9.43
CA ALA A 15 43.44 -11.57 9.82
C ALA A 15 42.16 -12.34 9.49
N ALA A 16 42.10 -13.03 8.33
CA ALA A 16 40.96 -13.86 7.95
C ALA A 16 40.78 -15.10 8.85
N LEU A 17 41.87 -15.71 9.32
CA LEU A 17 41.81 -16.80 10.31
C LEU A 17 41.32 -16.31 11.68
N ALA A 18 41.78 -15.13 12.13
CA ALA A 18 41.35 -14.55 13.41
C ALA A 18 39.83 -14.27 13.46
N LEU A 19 39.21 -13.90 12.33
CA LEU A 19 37.78 -13.63 12.20
C LEU A 19 36.89 -14.89 12.10
N THR A 20 37.47 -16.08 11.90
CA THR A 20 36.70 -17.32 11.61
C THR A 20 36.87 -18.43 12.65
N GLY A 21 37.73 -18.25 13.66
CA GLY A 21 37.76 -19.08 14.87
C GLY A 21 38.14 -20.56 14.67
N CYS A 22 38.73 -20.93 13.53
CA CYS A 22 39.02 -22.32 13.17
C CYS A 22 40.54 -22.63 13.24
N SER A 23 40.92 -23.76 13.85
CA SER A 23 42.33 -24.12 14.07
C SER A 23 42.90 -25.14 13.07
N SER A 24 44.11 -24.84 12.59
CA SER A 24 45.14 -25.75 12.06
C SER A 24 44.77 -26.80 10.99
N SER A 25 45.06 -26.50 9.73
CA SER A 25 46.17 -27.14 8.99
C SER A 25 46.41 -26.40 7.67
N GLU A 26 47.68 -26.23 7.25
CA GLU A 26 48.01 -25.48 6.03
C GLU A 26 47.67 -26.28 4.76
N PRO A 27 46.84 -25.76 3.84
CA PRO A 27 46.74 -26.30 2.49
C PRO A 27 47.82 -25.68 1.58
N ASP A 28 48.51 -26.52 0.82
CA ASP A 28 49.54 -26.12 -0.13
C ASP A 28 48.88 -25.49 -1.38
N VAL A 29 48.92 -24.15 -1.49
CA VAL A 29 48.22 -23.41 -2.55
C VAL A 29 49.10 -23.28 -3.80
N MET A 30 48.90 -24.19 -4.75
CA MET A 30 49.35 -24.03 -6.14
C MET A 30 48.56 -22.90 -6.82
N LEU A 31 49.23 -21.81 -7.18
CA LEU A 31 48.67 -20.72 -7.98
C LEU A 31 48.87 -21.00 -9.48
N PRO A 32 47.90 -20.65 -10.35
CA PRO A 32 48.07 -20.78 -11.80
C PRO A 32 49.04 -19.74 -12.38
N ASP A 33 49.61 -20.03 -13.56
CA ASP A 33 50.51 -19.11 -14.27
C ASP A 33 49.77 -17.84 -14.76
N GLU A 34 50.29 -16.68 -14.38
CA GLU A 34 49.76 -15.35 -14.72
C GLU A 34 50.22 -14.87 -16.11
N PRO A 35 49.35 -14.19 -16.89
CA PRO A 35 49.72 -13.57 -18.16
C PRO A 35 50.54 -12.28 -17.96
N SER A 36 51.44 -11.99 -18.91
CA SER A 36 52.32 -10.82 -18.83
C SER A 36 51.59 -9.49 -19.05
N VAL A 37 51.46 -8.69 -17.98
CA VAL A 37 51.00 -7.28 -18.06
C VAL A 37 52.18 -6.34 -17.78
N SER A 38 52.46 -5.42 -18.71
CA SER A 38 53.66 -4.59 -18.72
C SER A 38 53.38 -3.10 -18.43
N THR A 39 53.17 -2.75 -17.15
CA THR A 39 53.27 -1.37 -16.65
C THR A 39 53.75 -1.38 -15.19
N PRO A 40 54.86 -0.72 -14.83
CA PRO A 40 55.29 -0.62 -13.44
C PRO A 40 54.49 0.45 -12.69
N PHE A 41 53.88 0.09 -11.57
CA PHE A 41 53.41 1.04 -10.56
C PHE A 41 54.60 1.78 -9.92
N SER A 42 54.40 3.03 -9.51
CA SER A 42 55.43 3.81 -8.82
C SER A 42 55.58 3.34 -7.36
N GLU A 43 56.75 3.59 -6.75
CA GLU A 43 56.95 3.27 -5.32
C GLU A 43 56.05 4.09 -4.38
N THR A 44 55.54 5.23 -4.86
CA THR A 44 54.56 6.08 -4.19
C THR A 44 53.21 5.35 -4.02
N ASP A 45 52.70 4.74 -5.09
CA ASP A 45 51.39 4.06 -5.10
C ASP A 45 51.33 2.89 -4.09
N ILE A 46 52.45 2.19 -3.90
CA ILE A 46 52.56 1.04 -2.98
C ILE A 46 52.53 1.51 -1.51
N THR A 47 53.04 2.71 -1.23
CA THR A 47 53.10 3.25 0.13
C THR A 47 51.70 3.70 0.56
N GLU A 48 50.98 4.45 -0.29
CA GLU A 48 49.58 4.84 -0.02
C GLU A 48 48.67 3.62 0.19
N ILE A 49 48.79 2.57 -0.64
CA ILE A 49 47.99 1.34 -0.47
C ILE A 49 48.30 0.65 0.87
N THR A 50 49.56 0.67 1.32
CA THR A 50 49.96 0.06 2.61
C THR A 50 49.41 0.85 3.80
N ASP A 51 49.42 2.19 3.73
CA ASP A 51 48.89 3.05 4.79
C ASP A 51 47.36 2.98 4.85
N ILE A 52 46.67 2.93 3.70
CA ILE A 52 45.21 2.72 3.63
C ILE A 52 44.81 1.38 4.26
N ILE A 53 45.49 0.28 3.91
CA ILE A 53 45.21 -1.04 4.49
C ILE A 53 45.47 -1.04 6.00
N THR A 54 46.59 -0.45 6.44
CA THR A 54 46.92 -0.35 7.88
C THR A 54 45.85 0.43 8.64
N THR A 55 45.38 1.56 8.08
CA THR A 55 44.35 2.42 8.67
C THR A 55 43.02 1.67 8.80
N VAL A 56 42.58 0.98 7.75
CA VAL A 56 41.32 0.20 7.73
C VAL A 56 41.37 -0.97 8.73
N VAL A 57 42.50 -1.68 8.80
CA VAL A 57 42.67 -2.79 9.76
C VAL A 57 42.70 -2.28 11.20
N THR A 58 43.41 -1.17 11.49
CA THR A 58 43.42 -0.57 12.83
C THR A 58 42.03 -0.10 13.27
N ALA A 59 41.25 0.53 12.38
CA ALA A 59 39.88 0.95 12.66
C ALA A 59 38.97 -0.24 12.98
N ALA A 60 39.03 -1.32 12.19
CA ALA A 60 38.24 -2.52 12.42
C ALA A 60 38.56 -3.21 13.76
N VAL A 61 39.84 -3.24 14.16
CA VAL A 61 40.24 -3.77 15.48
C VAL A 61 39.70 -2.90 16.61
N SER A 62 39.78 -1.56 16.50
CA SER A 62 39.25 -0.67 17.54
C SER A 62 37.72 -0.72 17.70
N ASP A 63 36.97 -0.89 16.62
CA ASP A 63 35.51 -1.07 16.71
C ASP A 63 35.15 -2.38 17.41
N THR A 64 35.92 -3.45 17.16
CA THR A 64 35.72 -4.76 17.80
C THR A 64 36.01 -4.70 19.31
N GLU A 65 37.07 -3.99 19.72
CA GLU A 65 37.38 -3.77 21.14
C GLU A 65 36.33 -2.88 21.85
N GLN A 66 35.78 -1.87 21.16
CA GLN A 66 34.69 -1.05 21.73
C GLN A 66 33.40 -1.85 21.94
N THR A 67 33.00 -2.72 21.00
CA THR A 67 31.84 -3.59 21.19
C THR A 67 32.00 -4.57 22.34
N ALA A 68 33.19 -5.20 22.48
CA ALA A 68 33.47 -6.10 23.61
C ALA A 68 33.49 -5.35 24.96
N ALA A 69 33.91 -4.08 24.97
CA ALA A 69 33.89 -3.22 26.16
C ALA A 69 32.50 -2.68 26.53
N SER A 70 31.53 -2.66 25.59
CA SER A 70 30.13 -2.34 25.90
C SER A 70 29.37 -3.54 26.44
N GLU A 71 29.50 -4.72 25.83
CA GLU A 71 28.80 -5.94 26.25
C GLU A 71 29.22 -6.39 27.66
N SER A 72 30.49 -6.18 28.04
CA SER A 72 30.98 -6.48 29.39
C SER A 72 30.43 -5.53 30.48
N LYS A 73 30.02 -4.29 30.15
CA LYS A 73 29.43 -3.35 31.11
C LYS A 73 27.93 -3.57 31.37
N GLU A 74 27.20 -4.08 30.40
CA GLU A 74 25.79 -4.46 30.59
C GLU A 74 25.67 -5.76 31.42
N ALA A 75 26.65 -6.66 31.33
CA ALA A 75 26.70 -7.86 32.17
C ALA A 75 26.84 -7.54 33.68
N GLU A 76 27.76 -6.64 34.06
CA GLU A 76 28.02 -6.33 35.47
C GLU A 76 26.89 -5.54 36.16
N THR A 77 26.09 -4.78 35.41
CA THR A 77 24.98 -3.99 35.98
C THR A 77 23.73 -4.82 36.28
N SER A 78 23.62 -6.04 35.75
CA SER A 78 22.50 -6.97 36.02
C SER A 78 22.67 -7.84 37.28
N ALA A 79 23.86 -7.83 37.90
CA ALA A 79 24.23 -8.75 38.98
C ALA A 79 24.16 -8.16 40.40
N ALA A 80 23.68 -6.93 40.56
CA ALA A 80 23.86 -6.14 41.80
C ALA A 80 22.57 -5.58 42.42
N GLU A 81 21.43 -6.29 42.36
CA GLU A 81 20.25 -5.96 43.16
C GLU A 81 19.49 -7.23 43.63
N GLY A 82 19.95 -7.83 44.75
CA GLY A 82 19.41 -9.10 45.22
C GLY A 82 19.91 -9.61 46.56
N ALA A 83 19.82 -8.82 47.65
CA ALA A 83 20.13 -9.32 49.00
C ALA A 83 19.39 -8.59 50.16
N GLN A 84 18.37 -9.26 50.72
CA GLN A 84 17.84 -9.18 52.11
C GLN A 84 17.25 -7.83 52.61
N THR A 85 16.25 -7.75 53.50
CA THR A 85 15.67 -8.65 54.53
C THR A 85 14.10 -8.62 54.46
N SER A 86 13.23 -9.11 55.37
CA SER A 86 13.34 -9.70 56.72
C SER A 86 12.17 -10.65 57.10
N ASP A 87 12.40 -11.41 58.18
CA ASP A 87 11.50 -11.86 59.26
C ASP A 87 10.14 -12.62 59.09
N LYS A 88 10.16 -13.80 59.72
CA LYS A 88 9.16 -14.43 60.62
C LYS A 88 7.87 -15.10 60.11
N GLN A 89 7.99 -16.44 60.05
CA GLN A 89 7.05 -17.48 60.55
C GLN A 89 6.28 -17.12 61.86
N PRO A 90 5.23 -17.89 62.31
CA PRO A 90 4.98 -19.32 62.00
C PRO A 90 3.52 -19.82 61.80
N GLY A 91 3.42 -21.03 61.21
CA GLY A 91 2.54 -22.10 61.72
C GLY A 91 1.46 -22.64 60.77
N GLY A 92 1.11 -23.92 60.89
CA GLY A 92 -0.15 -24.46 60.31
C GLY A 92 -0.06 -25.78 59.53
N ASN A 93 0.30 -26.86 60.21
CA ASN A 93 0.38 -28.25 59.73
C ASN A 93 -0.90 -28.85 59.06
N SER A 94 -0.67 -29.80 58.15
CA SER A 94 -1.49 -31.01 57.86
C SER A 94 -2.84 -31.01 57.11
N SER A 95 -2.81 -31.76 55.98
CA SER A 95 -3.69 -32.92 55.62
C SER A 95 -5.19 -32.76 55.31
N GLY A 96 -5.71 -33.66 54.47
CA GLY A 96 -7.12 -34.11 54.57
C GLY A 96 -7.85 -34.30 53.24
N GLY A 97 -7.91 -35.53 52.74
CA GLY A 97 -8.55 -35.85 51.45
C GLY A 97 -10.09 -35.93 51.44
N SER A 98 -10.60 -36.21 50.23
CA SER A 98 -11.79 -37.03 49.92
C SER A 98 -13.21 -36.48 50.17
N GLY A 99 -14.15 -36.79 49.26
CA GLY A 99 -15.59 -36.70 49.55
C GLY A 99 -16.53 -36.68 48.33
N ASN A 100 -17.09 -37.84 47.97
CA ASN A 100 -18.26 -38.02 47.10
C ASN A 100 -19.47 -37.13 47.48
N ASN A 101 -20.40 -36.90 46.53
CA ASN A 101 -21.73 -37.52 46.67
C ASN A 101 -22.51 -37.72 45.35
N SER A 102 -23.41 -38.71 45.38
CA SER A 102 -24.31 -39.15 44.29
C SER A 102 -25.68 -38.46 44.33
N GLY A 103 -26.50 -38.63 43.29
CA GLY A 103 -27.91 -38.20 43.32
C GLY A 103 -28.75 -38.59 42.09
N ASN A 104 -29.32 -39.81 42.10
CA ASN A 104 -30.39 -40.25 41.18
C ASN A 104 -31.66 -39.39 41.31
N ASN A 105 -32.43 -39.20 40.23
CA ASN A 105 -33.76 -39.85 40.12
C ASN A 105 -34.32 -39.91 38.69
N SER A 106 -35.23 -40.87 38.46
CA SER A 106 -35.89 -41.19 37.18
C SER A 106 -37.38 -40.78 37.18
N GLY A 107 -38.05 -40.73 36.01
CA GLY A 107 -39.51 -40.81 35.98
C GLY A 107 -40.25 -40.39 34.70
N ASN A 108 -40.87 -41.38 34.04
CA ASN A 108 -41.99 -41.32 33.07
C ASN A 108 -43.02 -40.16 33.28
N ASN A 109 -43.79 -39.69 32.27
CA ASN A 109 -44.84 -40.50 31.61
C ASN A 109 -45.44 -39.87 30.32
N SER A 110 -46.28 -40.66 29.63
CA SER A 110 -46.89 -40.45 28.31
C SER A 110 -48.22 -39.67 28.31
N GLY A 111 -48.66 -39.19 27.13
CA GLY A 111 -50.06 -39.39 26.70
C GLY A 111 -50.90 -38.20 26.16
N ASN A 112 -51.16 -38.24 24.84
CA ASN A 112 -52.49 -38.13 24.18
C ASN A 112 -53.35 -36.83 24.26
N ASN A 113 -53.69 -36.25 23.08
CA ASN A 113 -55.00 -36.42 22.38
C ASN A 113 -55.58 -35.17 21.65
N SER A 114 -55.82 -35.32 20.33
CA SER A 114 -56.86 -34.78 19.41
C SER A 114 -57.62 -33.43 19.59
N GLY A 115 -57.89 -32.77 18.45
CA GLY A 115 -59.02 -31.82 18.26
C GLY A 115 -59.05 -31.10 16.89
N SER A 116 -60.08 -31.32 16.06
CA SER A 116 -60.19 -30.81 14.66
C SER A 116 -61.44 -29.94 14.40
N ASN A 117 -61.34 -28.95 13.49
CA ASN A 117 -62.30 -28.53 12.42
C ASN A 117 -61.89 -27.13 11.89
N SER A 118 -62.09 -26.61 10.66
CA SER A 118 -62.67 -26.98 9.34
C SER A 118 -63.58 -25.82 8.84
N GLY A 119 -63.42 -25.44 7.55
CA GLY A 119 -64.35 -24.58 6.76
C GLY A 119 -64.24 -23.05 6.91
N ASN A 120 -64.78 -22.20 6.00
CA ASN A 120 -65.12 -22.36 4.56
C ASN A 120 -65.36 -20.94 3.94
N ASN A 121 -64.54 -20.45 3.00
CA ASN A 121 -64.72 -20.42 1.52
C ASN A 121 -65.61 -19.29 0.90
N SER A 122 -65.08 -18.66 -0.18
CA SER A 122 -65.73 -17.75 -1.18
C SER A 122 -66.15 -16.33 -0.73
N GLY A 123 -66.21 -15.30 -1.59
CA GLY A 123 -65.81 -15.17 -3.02
C GLY A 123 -66.51 -13.97 -3.73
N ASN A 124 -65.86 -13.39 -4.77
CA ASN A 124 -66.34 -12.37 -5.74
C ASN A 124 -66.60 -10.89 -5.32
N ASN A 125 -65.63 -10.01 -5.65
CA ASN A 125 -65.58 -8.98 -6.74
C ASN A 125 -66.86 -8.15 -7.14
N PRO A 126 -66.75 -7.03 -7.92
CA PRO A 126 -66.68 -5.66 -7.40
C PRO A 126 -67.78 -4.71 -7.93
N GLY A 127 -67.88 -3.49 -7.36
CA GLY A 127 -68.83 -2.45 -7.82
C GLY A 127 -68.20 -1.07 -7.96
N ASN A 128 -68.19 -0.55 -9.19
CA ASN A 128 -67.70 0.79 -9.55
C ASN A 128 -68.82 1.84 -9.43
N ASN A 129 -68.54 3.03 -8.89
CA ASN A 129 -69.23 4.25 -9.35
C ASN A 129 -68.43 5.54 -9.10
N SER A 130 -68.66 6.55 -9.94
CA SER A 130 -67.96 7.85 -9.97
C SER A 130 -68.88 9.03 -9.63
N GLY A 131 -68.29 10.16 -9.26
CA GLY A 131 -68.96 11.46 -9.06
C GLY A 131 -68.85 11.98 -7.61
N GLY A 132 -68.73 13.29 -7.34
CA GLY A 132 -68.60 14.40 -8.29
C GLY A 132 -68.87 15.78 -7.67
N ASN A 133 -67.79 16.54 -7.43
CA ASN A 133 -67.71 18.01 -7.36
C ASN A 133 -68.30 18.80 -6.14
N SER A 134 -67.72 20.00 -5.96
CA SER A 134 -68.05 21.10 -5.03
C SER A 134 -67.81 20.85 -3.54
N GLY A 135 -67.25 21.78 -2.76
CA GLY A 135 -66.74 23.13 -3.09
C GLY A 135 -66.90 24.05 -1.88
N GLY A 136 -65.81 24.59 -1.34
CA GLY A 136 -65.85 25.42 -0.12
C GLY A 136 -64.56 26.21 0.07
N SER A 137 -64.63 27.52 -0.16
CA SER A 137 -63.48 28.43 -0.10
C SER A 137 -63.24 28.94 1.32
N GLY A 138 -61.96 29.07 1.71
CA GLY A 138 -61.53 29.67 2.97
C GLY A 138 -60.19 30.36 2.76
N GLY A 139 -60.22 31.68 2.49
CA GLY A 139 -59.02 32.44 2.15
C GLY A 139 -58.17 32.83 3.36
N GLY A 140 -56.86 32.61 3.26
CA GLY A 140 -55.84 33.19 4.13
C GLY A 140 -54.79 33.89 3.28
N SER A 141 -54.73 35.22 3.35
CA SER A 141 -53.75 36.00 2.58
C SER A 141 -52.37 35.90 3.22
N GLY A 142 -51.36 35.53 2.43
CA GLY A 142 -50.00 35.27 2.91
C GLY A 142 -48.97 35.46 1.81
N SER A 143 -48.76 36.70 1.37
CA SER A 143 -47.64 37.04 0.49
C SER A 143 -46.33 36.93 1.26
N GLY A 144 -45.65 35.79 1.14
CA GLY A 144 -44.33 35.54 1.72
C GLY A 144 -43.43 34.85 0.70
N ASN A 145 -42.78 35.64 -0.16
CA ASN A 145 -41.80 35.11 -1.10
C ASN A 145 -40.40 35.12 -0.46
N ASN A 146 -39.71 33.99 -0.57
CA ASN A 146 -38.26 33.79 -0.42
C ASN A 146 -37.65 33.62 1.01
N SER A 147 -36.49 32.96 1.00
CA SER A 147 -35.45 32.88 2.05
C SER A 147 -35.60 31.86 3.18
N GLY A 148 -35.62 30.58 2.82
CA GLY A 148 -34.93 29.57 3.63
C GLY A 148 -33.41 29.73 3.44
N SER A 149 -32.79 30.62 4.23
CA SER A 149 -31.37 30.95 4.08
C SER A 149 -30.46 29.77 4.49
N GLY A 150 -29.62 29.35 3.56
CA GLY A 150 -28.21 29.69 3.70
C GLY A 150 -27.43 29.06 4.86
N SER A 151 -27.64 27.78 5.14
CA SER A 151 -26.92 27.05 6.20
C SER A 151 -25.74 26.24 5.68
N PHE A 152 -24.95 25.68 6.59
CA PHE A 152 -24.06 24.56 6.26
C PHE A 152 -24.71 23.24 6.67
N GLU A 153 -24.35 22.16 5.99
CA GLU A 153 -24.70 20.79 6.37
C GLU A 153 -23.42 20.05 6.73
N ALA A 154 -23.44 19.30 7.84
CA ALA A 154 -22.31 18.50 8.26
C ALA A 154 -22.77 17.12 8.74
N GLY A 155 -22.03 16.08 8.37
CA GLY A 155 -22.36 14.69 8.69
C GLY A 155 -21.11 13.87 8.93
N TRP A 156 -21.01 13.30 10.13
CA TRP A 156 -19.97 12.30 10.44
C TRP A 156 -20.20 11.04 9.62
N LEU A 157 -19.12 10.49 9.09
CA LEU A 157 -19.11 9.22 8.36
C LEU A 157 -18.63 8.10 9.30
N ASN A 158 -18.75 6.85 8.85
CA ASN A 158 -18.36 5.69 9.64
C ASN A 158 -16.85 5.73 9.93
N GLY A 159 -16.51 5.89 11.21
CA GLY A 159 -15.15 5.79 11.71
C GLY A 159 -14.80 4.39 12.20
N THR A 160 -13.51 4.18 12.50
CA THR A 160 -13.03 3.02 13.24
C THR A 160 -12.70 3.40 14.68
N THR A 161 -12.67 2.42 15.59
CA THR A 161 -12.23 2.63 16.98
C THR A 161 -11.48 1.40 17.45
N TRP A 162 -10.36 1.61 18.12
CA TRP A 162 -9.54 0.57 18.75
C TRP A 162 -8.95 1.10 20.07
N GLU A 163 -8.23 0.24 20.80
CA GLU A 163 -7.50 0.65 22.00
C GLU A 163 -6.00 0.49 21.76
N SER A 164 -5.20 1.44 22.23
CA SER A 164 -3.74 1.38 22.19
C SER A 164 -3.14 2.19 23.33
N GLY A 165 -2.13 1.65 24.02
CA GLY A 165 -1.46 2.33 25.14
C GLY A 165 -2.40 2.73 26.30
N GLY A 166 -3.51 2.02 26.49
CA GLY A 166 -4.54 2.36 27.48
C GLY A 166 -5.44 3.56 27.09
N LYS A 167 -5.36 4.04 25.85
CA LYS A 167 -6.23 5.09 25.27
C LYS A 167 -7.18 4.51 24.22
N TYR A 168 -8.31 5.17 24.03
CA TYR A 168 -9.20 4.96 22.89
C TYR A 168 -8.66 5.71 21.68
N CYS A 169 -8.36 4.99 20.61
CA CYS A 169 -7.93 5.56 19.35
C CYS A 169 -8.98 5.30 18.27
N GLY A 170 -8.94 6.05 17.18
CA GLY A 170 -9.87 5.87 16.08
C GLY A 170 -9.56 6.73 14.87
N THR A 171 -10.14 6.37 13.74
CA THR A 171 -10.23 7.26 12.57
C THR A 171 -11.67 7.70 12.41
N ILE A 172 -11.90 8.93 11.99
CA ILE A 172 -13.24 9.41 11.64
C ILE A 172 -13.17 10.47 10.54
N GLU A 173 -14.19 10.49 9.69
CA GLU A 173 -14.36 11.49 8.65
C GLU A 173 -15.62 12.33 8.87
N LEU A 174 -15.56 13.58 8.43
CA LEU A 174 -16.63 14.55 8.46
C LEU A 174 -16.86 15.08 7.05
N LYS A 175 -18.06 14.85 6.51
CA LYS A 175 -18.52 15.50 5.29
C LYS A 175 -19.11 16.87 5.64
N ILE A 176 -18.65 17.89 4.93
CA ILE A 176 -19.07 19.28 5.01
C ILE A 176 -19.74 19.62 3.68
N THR A 177 -20.89 20.27 3.68
CA THR A 177 -21.56 20.75 2.45
C THR A 177 -21.95 22.21 2.60
N ASN A 178 -21.57 23.02 1.62
CA ASN A 178 -21.97 24.42 1.53
C ASN A 178 -23.41 24.51 0.99
N LYS A 179 -24.36 25.01 1.78
CA LYS A 179 -25.71 25.37 1.33
C LYS A 179 -26.01 26.87 1.54
N THR A 180 -24.97 27.70 1.63
CA THR A 180 -25.08 29.13 1.97
C THR A 180 -25.71 30.00 0.87
N GLY A 181 -25.81 29.48 -0.36
CA GLY A 181 -26.24 30.23 -1.55
C GLY A 181 -25.07 30.81 -2.36
N SER A 182 -23.89 30.95 -1.75
CA SER A 182 -22.68 31.54 -2.36
C SER A 182 -21.50 30.58 -2.32
N ALA A 183 -20.53 30.75 -3.22
CA ALA A 183 -19.25 30.06 -3.10
C ALA A 183 -18.42 30.61 -1.92
N LEU A 184 -17.68 29.73 -1.25
CA LEU A 184 -16.62 30.10 -0.31
C LEU A 184 -15.27 30.07 -1.03
N SER A 185 -14.32 30.87 -0.52
CA SER A 185 -12.88 30.75 -0.82
C SER A 185 -12.04 30.23 0.35
N SER A 186 -12.67 30.03 1.51
CA SER A 186 -12.08 29.38 2.67
C SER A 186 -13.17 28.85 3.60
N TRP A 187 -12.82 27.80 4.35
CA TRP A 187 -13.70 27.23 5.38
C TRP A 187 -12.91 26.87 6.63
N THR A 188 -13.57 26.99 7.78
CA THR A 188 -13.08 26.61 9.09
C THR A 188 -14.19 25.85 9.82
N VAL A 189 -13.90 24.64 10.28
CA VAL A 189 -14.82 23.80 11.06
C VAL A 189 -14.40 23.78 12.52
N SER A 190 -15.36 23.82 13.44
CA SER A 190 -15.11 23.64 14.87
C SER A 190 -16.17 22.75 15.52
N PHE A 191 -15.73 21.85 16.39
CA PHE A 191 -16.55 20.90 17.15
C PHE A 191 -15.86 20.52 18.47
N THR A 192 -16.62 20.01 19.45
CA THR A 192 -16.07 19.66 20.77
C THR A 192 -15.63 18.20 20.89
N VAL A 193 -14.57 17.98 21.67
CA VAL A 193 -13.97 16.66 21.97
C VAL A 193 -13.79 16.45 23.48
N PRO A 194 -13.64 15.21 23.97
CA PRO A 194 -13.31 14.93 25.37
C PRO A 194 -12.04 15.62 25.87
N SER A 195 -11.87 15.71 27.19
CA SER A 195 -10.63 16.21 27.79
C SER A 195 -9.46 15.24 27.55
N GLY A 196 -8.29 15.77 27.19
CA GLY A 196 -7.12 14.97 26.82
C GLY A 196 -7.28 14.25 25.47
N PHE A 197 -8.07 14.82 24.56
CA PHE A 197 -8.17 14.36 23.18
C PHE A 197 -7.02 14.93 22.34
N GLU A 198 -6.39 14.07 21.54
CA GLU A 198 -5.25 14.37 20.69
C GLU A 198 -5.62 14.04 19.25
N ILE A 199 -5.41 14.96 18.32
CA ILE A 199 -5.36 14.63 16.88
C ILE A 199 -3.96 14.09 16.61
N VAL A 200 -3.87 12.83 16.18
CA VAL A 200 -2.61 12.14 15.89
C VAL A 200 -2.14 12.47 14.46
N ASN A 201 -3.09 12.45 13.51
CA ASN A 201 -2.88 12.88 12.13
C ASN A 201 -4.22 13.33 11.53
N GLY A 202 -4.19 14.12 10.46
CA GLY A 202 -5.39 14.58 9.76
C GLY A 202 -5.16 14.85 8.27
N TRP A 203 -6.21 14.69 7.48
CA TRP A 203 -6.21 14.87 6.03
C TRP A 203 -7.27 15.88 5.57
N ASN A 204 -7.01 16.48 4.41
CA ASN A 204 -7.83 17.52 3.77
C ASN A 204 -8.09 18.77 4.64
N GLY A 205 -7.34 18.99 5.72
CA GLY A 205 -7.45 20.18 6.57
C GLY A 205 -6.33 20.31 7.61
N LYS A 206 -6.16 21.53 8.12
CA LYS A 206 -5.18 21.90 9.15
C LYS A 206 -5.83 21.83 10.52
N TYR A 207 -5.49 20.79 11.27
CA TYR A 207 -6.07 20.49 12.57
C TYR A 207 -5.34 21.21 13.71
N SER A 208 -6.12 21.62 14.72
CA SER A 208 -5.62 22.16 15.99
C SER A 208 -6.58 21.78 17.11
N VAL A 209 -6.04 21.52 18.31
CA VAL A 209 -6.83 21.21 19.51
C VAL A 209 -6.51 22.24 20.58
N SER A 210 -7.53 22.82 21.21
CA SER A 210 -7.40 23.72 22.34
C SER A 210 -8.43 23.36 23.40
N GLY A 211 -7.97 22.82 24.53
CA GLY A 211 -8.83 22.24 25.56
C GLY A 211 -9.73 21.14 24.98
N THR A 212 -11.04 21.35 25.01
CA THR A 212 -12.07 20.45 24.48
C THR A 212 -12.59 20.87 23.10
N THR A 213 -11.89 21.74 22.37
CA THR A 213 -12.31 22.22 21.03
C THR A 213 -11.29 21.81 19.96
N VAL A 214 -11.76 21.15 18.90
CA VAL A 214 -10.98 20.97 17.66
C VAL A 214 -11.37 22.08 16.69
N THR A 215 -10.38 22.70 16.06
CA THR A 215 -10.57 23.61 14.93
C THR A 215 -9.80 23.10 13.73
N VAL A 216 -10.48 22.96 12.59
CA VAL A 216 -9.94 22.52 11.31
C VAL A 216 -10.07 23.65 10.30
N LYS A 217 -8.98 24.04 9.64
CA LYS A 217 -9.01 25.01 8.53
C LYS A 217 -8.78 24.30 7.20
N ASN A 218 -9.25 24.89 6.11
CA ASN A 218 -8.92 24.40 4.77
C ASN A 218 -7.40 24.37 4.51
N GLU A 219 -7.00 23.43 3.66
CA GLU A 219 -5.70 23.45 3.00
C GLU A 219 -5.66 24.51 1.89
N SER A 220 -4.47 24.83 1.41
CA SER A 220 -4.29 25.83 0.33
C SER A 220 -4.99 25.42 -0.98
N TYR A 221 -5.18 24.13 -1.22
CA TYR A 221 -5.78 23.58 -2.44
C TYR A 221 -7.29 23.33 -2.36
N ASN A 222 -7.92 23.48 -1.18
CA ASN A 222 -9.32 23.07 -0.98
C ASN A 222 -10.21 24.09 -0.24
N GLY A 223 -9.77 25.35 -0.17
CA GLY A 223 -10.57 26.45 0.40
C GLY A 223 -11.78 26.85 -0.44
N ASP A 224 -11.67 26.75 -1.76
CA ASP A 224 -12.76 27.06 -2.68
C ASP A 224 -13.86 25.98 -2.61
N LEU A 225 -15.06 26.36 -2.16
CA LEU A 225 -16.20 25.45 -1.99
C LEU A 225 -17.47 26.11 -2.53
N ALA A 226 -17.85 25.76 -3.76
CA ALA A 226 -19.05 26.27 -4.42
C ALA A 226 -20.34 25.98 -3.65
N ASN A 227 -21.40 26.77 -3.88
CA ASN A 227 -22.71 26.48 -3.29
C ASN A 227 -23.24 25.12 -3.81
N GLY A 228 -23.71 24.28 -2.90
CA GLY A 228 -24.13 22.91 -3.15
C GLY A 228 -23.00 21.87 -3.08
N ALA A 229 -21.73 22.28 -3.17
CA ALA A 229 -20.59 21.37 -3.15
C ALA A 229 -20.24 20.87 -1.74
N SER A 230 -19.62 19.69 -1.68
CA SER A 230 -19.17 19.05 -0.45
C SER A 230 -17.66 18.84 -0.44
N ILE A 231 -17.08 18.84 0.76
CA ILE A 231 -15.72 18.35 1.03
C ILE A 231 -15.75 17.32 2.17
N GLN A 232 -14.81 16.39 2.17
CA GLN A 232 -14.64 15.40 3.22
C GLN A 232 -13.26 15.59 3.85
N ILE A 233 -13.26 15.76 5.17
CA ILE A 233 -12.06 15.89 6.00
C ILE A 233 -12.03 14.73 6.97
N GLY A 234 -10.85 14.33 7.44
CA GLY A 234 -10.77 13.23 8.40
C GLY A 234 -9.52 13.26 9.24
N PHE A 235 -9.56 12.55 10.36
CA PHE A 235 -8.47 12.52 11.31
C PHE A 235 -8.39 11.20 12.06
N GLN A 236 -7.18 10.88 12.48
CA GLN A 236 -6.91 9.90 13.53
C GLN A 236 -6.83 10.62 14.87
N TYR A 237 -7.45 10.04 15.90
CA TYR A 237 -7.41 10.56 17.26
C TYR A 237 -6.90 9.54 18.28
N SER A 238 -6.48 10.09 19.42
CA SER A 238 -6.15 9.41 20.67
C SER A 238 -6.93 10.10 21.80
N SER A 239 -7.54 9.35 22.72
CA SER A 239 -8.34 9.92 23.79
C SER A 239 -8.38 9.06 25.05
N SER A 240 -8.55 9.71 26.20
CA SER A 240 -8.80 9.10 27.51
C SER A 240 -10.15 8.38 27.61
N SER A 241 -11.07 8.60 26.68
CA SER A 241 -12.43 8.04 26.69
C SER A 241 -12.93 7.77 25.28
N LYS A 242 -13.91 6.86 25.13
CA LYS A 242 -14.48 6.53 23.82
C LYS A 242 -15.08 7.77 23.17
N PHE A 243 -14.49 8.21 22.06
CA PHE A 243 -15.00 9.32 21.29
C PHE A 243 -16.40 9.00 20.74
N THR A 244 -17.33 9.95 20.95
CA THR A 244 -18.65 9.92 20.33
C THR A 244 -18.75 11.17 19.44
N PRO A 245 -19.08 11.04 18.15
CA PRO A 245 -19.04 12.17 17.23
C PRO A 245 -20.08 13.24 17.64
N PRO A 246 -19.68 14.50 17.88
CA PRO A 246 -20.57 15.51 18.44
C PRO A 246 -21.51 16.12 17.39
N SER A 247 -22.70 16.55 17.80
CA SER A 247 -23.65 17.25 16.93
C SER A 247 -23.43 18.76 16.82
N ASN A 248 -22.55 19.35 17.65
CA ASN A 248 -22.32 20.80 17.72
C ASN A 248 -21.27 21.31 16.72
N ILE A 249 -21.33 20.83 15.49
CA ILE A 249 -20.43 21.27 14.42
C ILE A 249 -20.81 22.70 13.98
N THR A 250 -19.81 23.56 13.89
CA THR A 250 -19.91 24.89 13.28
C THR A 250 -18.97 24.99 12.08
N ILE A 251 -19.39 25.71 11.04
CA ILE A 251 -18.61 25.98 9.83
C ILE A 251 -18.63 27.49 9.58
N ASN A 252 -17.44 28.10 9.49
CA ASN A 252 -17.24 29.55 9.46
C ASN A 252 -18.01 30.28 10.59
N GLY A 253 -18.05 29.68 11.78
CA GLY A 253 -18.76 30.19 12.96
C GLY A 253 -20.28 29.98 12.97
N ASN A 254 -20.87 29.47 11.89
CA ASN A 254 -22.29 29.22 11.78
C ASN A 254 -22.62 27.75 12.15
N PRO A 255 -23.69 27.47 12.92
CA PRO A 255 -24.12 26.10 13.17
C PRO A 255 -24.46 25.35 11.87
N SER A 256 -24.07 24.08 11.78
CA SER A 256 -24.48 23.21 10.68
C SER A 256 -25.77 22.44 11.00
N GLY A 257 -26.61 22.21 9.99
CA GLY A 257 -27.70 21.24 10.07
C GLY A 257 -27.15 19.81 10.13
N SER A 258 -27.68 19.00 11.05
CA SER A 258 -27.29 17.60 11.22
C SER A 258 -27.97 16.72 10.16
N GLY A 259 -27.18 16.23 9.20
CA GLY A 259 -27.61 15.18 8.28
C GLY A 259 -27.66 13.84 9.02
N SER A 260 -28.83 13.45 9.51
CA SER A 260 -28.99 12.21 10.27
C SER A 260 -28.83 10.98 9.37
N GLY A 261 -27.76 10.21 9.58
CA GLY A 261 -27.59 8.89 8.97
C GLY A 261 -28.64 7.91 9.47
N GLY A 262 -29.53 7.46 8.59
CA GLY A 262 -30.62 6.53 8.92
C GLY A 262 -30.13 5.11 9.17
N GLY A 263 -29.71 4.81 10.40
CA GLY A 263 -29.58 3.43 10.88
C GLY A 263 -30.94 2.85 11.28
N ASN A 264 -31.36 1.74 10.67
CA ASN A 264 -32.54 1.00 11.13
C ASN A 264 -32.14 -0.02 12.21
N SER A 265 -32.80 0.00 13.36
CA SER A 265 -32.49 -0.84 14.52
C SER A 265 -33.56 -1.90 14.79
N GLY A 266 -33.11 -3.12 15.09
CA GLY A 266 -33.91 -4.20 15.69
C GLY A 266 -33.16 -5.53 15.63
N GLY A 267 -32.87 -6.24 16.73
CA GLY A 267 -33.20 -5.91 18.13
C GLY A 267 -33.17 -7.10 19.10
N GLY A 268 -32.06 -7.86 19.18
CA GLY A 268 -31.80 -8.86 20.24
C GLY A 268 -32.54 -10.21 20.13
N ASN A 269 -32.13 -11.29 20.80
CA ASN A 269 -30.98 -11.47 21.71
C ASN A 269 -30.56 -12.96 21.85
N SER A 270 -29.25 -13.20 22.01
CA SER A 270 -28.54 -14.32 22.68
C SER A 270 -28.91 -15.81 22.48
N GLY A 271 -27.88 -16.61 22.16
CA GLY A 271 -27.78 -18.06 22.38
C GLY A 271 -26.38 -18.55 21.98
N GLY A 272 -25.53 -18.91 22.95
CA GLY A 272 -24.08 -19.08 22.73
C GLY A 272 -23.60 -20.49 22.34
N GLY A 273 -22.32 -20.59 21.96
CA GLY A 273 -21.61 -21.85 21.70
C GLY A 273 -20.09 -21.69 21.87
N ASN A 274 -19.46 -22.62 22.60
CA ASN A 274 -18.03 -22.64 22.88
C ASN A 274 -17.17 -22.88 21.64
N GLY A 275 -15.99 -22.24 21.57
CA GLY A 275 -14.92 -22.55 20.62
C GLY A 275 -13.57 -22.52 21.32
N ASN A 276 -13.00 -23.70 21.61
CA ASN A 276 -11.70 -23.85 22.27
C ASN A 276 -10.57 -23.46 21.30
N SER A 277 -9.59 -22.69 21.76
CA SER A 277 -8.45 -22.24 20.94
C SER A 277 -7.21 -23.10 21.15
N PRO A 278 -6.65 -23.71 20.10
CA PRO A 278 -5.25 -24.14 20.07
C PRO A 278 -4.40 -23.10 19.32
N SER A 279 -3.33 -22.64 19.97
CA SER A 279 -2.24 -21.92 19.30
C SER A 279 -1.60 -22.79 18.21
N VAL A 280 -1.34 -22.21 17.04
CA VAL A 280 -0.53 -22.84 15.99
C VAL A 280 0.62 -21.90 15.62
N THR A 281 1.82 -22.32 15.97
CA THR A 281 3.07 -21.74 15.44
C THR A 281 3.26 -22.18 14.00
N GLU A 282 3.13 -21.28 13.02
CA GLU A 282 3.35 -21.64 11.62
C GLU A 282 4.83 -21.66 11.22
N LYS A 283 5.22 -22.79 10.63
CA LYS A 283 6.44 -23.01 9.86
C LYS A 283 6.40 -22.15 8.57
N PRO A 284 7.54 -21.64 8.06
CA PRO A 284 7.56 -20.97 6.76
C PRO A 284 6.91 -21.83 5.66
N ALA A 285 5.99 -21.23 4.90
CA ALA A 285 5.29 -21.90 3.80
C ALA A 285 6.28 -22.34 2.72
N GLU A 286 6.03 -23.51 2.12
CA GLU A 286 6.88 -24.03 1.04
C GLU A 286 6.68 -23.21 -0.25
N PRO A 287 7.72 -23.07 -1.10
CA PRO A 287 7.60 -22.29 -2.33
C PRO A 287 6.49 -22.82 -3.22
N LEU A 288 5.66 -21.92 -3.76
CA LEU A 288 4.62 -22.29 -4.70
C LEU A 288 5.25 -22.97 -5.94
N PRO A 289 4.67 -24.07 -6.45
CA PRO A 289 5.15 -24.69 -7.68
C PRO A 289 4.96 -23.71 -8.84
N ALA A 290 5.95 -23.63 -9.74
CA ALA A 290 5.88 -22.78 -10.92
C ALA A 290 4.64 -23.16 -11.78
N PRO A 291 3.69 -22.23 -12.03
CA PRO A 291 2.46 -22.57 -12.74
C PRO A 291 2.71 -22.93 -14.20
N ALA A 292 1.79 -23.72 -14.77
CA ALA A 292 1.83 -24.07 -16.18
C ALA A 292 1.49 -22.85 -17.04
N LEU A 293 2.52 -22.22 -17.62
CA LEU A 293 2.36 -21.06 -18.51
C LEU A 293 1.46 -21.39 -19.70
N ASN A 294 0.25 -20.82 -19.69
CA ASN A 294 -0.64 -20.70 -20.83
C ASN A 294 -0.52 -19.28 -21.41
N GLY A 295 -0.97 -19.02 -22.64
CA GLY A 295 -1.01 -17.66 -23.19
C GLY A 295 0.35 -16.98 -23.43
N LEU A 296 0.37 -15.64 -23.40
CA LEU A 296 1.47 -14.78 -23.87
C LEU A 296 2.82 -15.05 -23.19
N VAL A 297 2.85 -15.25 -21.87
CA VAL A 297 4.09 -15.55 -21.15
C VAL A 297 4.71 -16.88 -21.64
N LYS A 298 3.93 -17.85 -22.13
CA LYS A 298 4.50 -19.08 -22.72
C LYS A 298 5.29 -18.79 -23.99
N GLU A 299 4.76 -17.89 -24.83
CA GLU A 299 5.39 -17.48 -26.09
C GLU A 299 6.63 -16.62 -25.83
N HIS A 300 6.50 -15.58 -25.01
CA HIS A 300 7.54 -14.56 -24.80
C HIS A 300 8.50 -14.85 -23.63
N GLY A 301 8.10 -15.68 -22.67
CA GLY A 301 8.90 -16.11 -21.51
C GLY A 301 9.36 -14.97 -20.61
N LYS A 302 10.45 -15.21 -19.89
CA LYS A 302 11.08 -14.21 -19.04
C LYS A 302 11.57 -13.01 -19.83
N LEU A 303 11.17 -11.82 -19.39
CA LEU A 303 11.60 -10.56 -20.00
C LEU A 303 12.98 -10.14 -19.48
N SER A 304 13.70 -9.36 -20.28
CA SER A 304 14.99 -8.76 -19.93
C SER A 304 15.12 -7.35 -20.52
N VAL A 305 16.14 -6.60 -20.13
CA VAL A 305 16.37 -5.22 -20.61
C VAL A 305 17.60 -5.18 -21.52
N LYS A 306 17.42 -4.67 -22.75
CA LYS A 306 18.47 -4.56 -23.77
C LYS A 306 18.51 -3.13 -24.33
N GLY A 307 19.51 -2.35 -23.91
CA GLY A 307 19.54 -0.91 -24.18
C GLY A 307 18.33 -0.22 -23.52
N ALA A 308 17.62 0.63 -24.27
CA ALA A 308 16.42 1.32 -23.80
C ALA A 308 15.12 0.48 -23.92
N GLN A 309 15.21 -0.83 -24.18
CA GLN A 309 14.04 -1.67 -24.48
C GLN A 309 13.89 -2.84 -23.52
N LEU A 310 12.64 -3.10 -23.15
CA LEU A 310 12.18 -4.37 -22.62
C LEU A 310 12.09 -5.37 -23.79
N VAL A 311 12.63 -6.57 -23.63
CA VAL A 311 12.65 -7.61 -24.66
C VAL A 311 12.19 -8.96 -24.12
N ASP A 312 11.62 -9.78 -25.01
CA ASP A 312 11.23 -11.16 -24.72
C ASP A 312 12.45 -12.11 -24.66
N LYS A 313 12.21 -13.39 -24.35
CA LYS A 313 13.23 -14.45 -24.29
C LYS A 313 14.02 -14.66 -25.58
N ASN A 314 13.50 -14.18 -26.71
CA ASN A 314 14.13 -14.25 -28.04
C ASN A 314 14.92 -12.96 -28.36
N GLY A 315 14.90 -11.97 -27.47
CA GLY A 315 15.54 -10.66 -27.64
C GLY A 315 14.76 -9.71 -28.56
N LYS A 316 13.47 -9.97 -28.81
CA LYS A 316 12.56 -9.09 -29.57
C LYS A 316 11.93 -8.07 -28.63
N ASN A 317 11.84 -6.80 -29.04
CA ASN A 317 11.17 -5.75 -28.27
C ASN A 317 9.76 -6.18 -27.86
N PHE A 318 9.44 -5.98 -26.59
CA PHE A 318 8.17 -6.41 -25.99
C PHE A 318 7.60 -5.29 -25.12
N GLN A 319 6.33 -4.93 -25.37
CA GLN A 319 5.66 -3.82 -24.69
C GLN A 319 4.56 -4.35 -23.79
N LEU A 320 4.64 -4.04 -22.50
CA LEU A 320 3.57 -4.31 -21.55
C LEU A 320 2.58 -3.15 -21.53
N LYS A 321 1.29 -3.46 -21.59
CA LYS A 321 0.15 -2.53 -21.56
C LYS A 321 -0.90 -3.09 -20.61
N GLY A 322 -1.26 -2.34 -19.58
CA GLY A 322 -2.23 -2.84 -18.61
C GLY A 322 -2.72 -1.84 -17.56
N MET A 323 -3.20 -2.39 -16.46
CA MET A 323 -3.79 -1.63 -15.35
C MET A 323 -2.97 -1.83 -14.07
N SER A 324 -2.84 -0.77 -13.28
CA SER A 324 -2.51 -0.89 -11.86
C SER A 324 -3.79 -1.15 -11.07
N THR A 325 -3.71 -1.99 -10.04
CA THR A 325 -4.68 -1.89 -8.93
C THR A 325 -4.59 -0.51 -8.31
N HIS A 326 -5.66 -0.07 -7.64
CA HIS A 326 -5.49 0.89 -6.54
C HIS A 326 -4.76 0.16 -5.38
N GLY A 327 -4.54 0.85 -4.27
CA GLY A 327 -3.99 0.27 -3.05
C GLY A 327 -4.67 -1.03 -2.65
N ILE A 328 -3.89 -2.13 -2.63
CA ILE A 328 -4.45 -3.48 -2.44
C ILE A 328 -5.13 -3.65 -1.07
N ALA A 329 -4.75 -2.86 -0.06
CA ALA A 329 -5.40 -2.82 1.25
C ALA A 329 -6.84 -2.29 1.21
N TRP A 330 -7.17 -1.42 0.25
CA TRP A 330 -8.46 -0.71 0.18
C TRP A 330 -9.40 -1.27 -0.89
N PHE A 331 -8.84 -1.78 -1.99
CA PHE A 331 -9.59 -2.38 -3.09
C PHE A 331 -9.19 -3.85 -3.36
N PRO A 332 -9.10 -4.72 -2.33
CA PRO A 332 -8.60 -6.10 -2.46
C PRO A 332 -9.48 -6.97 -3.36
N ASP A 333 -10.78 -6.65 -3.47
CA ASP A 333 -11.73 -7.49 -4.19
C ASP A 333 -11.45 -7.54 -5.70
N PHE A 334 -10.91 -6.46 -6.28
CA PHE A 334 -10.53 -6.40 -7.70
C PHE A 334 -9.33 -7.30 -8.04
N ILE A 335 -8.63 -7.84 -7.04
CA ILE A 335 -7.54 -8.81 -7.20
C ILE A 335 -8.16 -10.20 -7.29
N ASN A 336 -8.63 -10.56 -8.48
CA ASN A 336 -9.23 -11.89 -8.74
C ASN A 336 -9.08 -12.29 -10.23
N GLU A 337 -9.18 -13.60 -10.51
CA GLU A 337 -9.06 -14.14 -11.86
C GLU A 337 -10.12 -13.56 -12.82
N GLY A 338 -11.37 -13.36 -12.38
CA GLY A 338 -12.44 -12.83 -13.24
C GLY A 338 -12.16 -11.40 -13.72
N ALA A 339 -11.67 -10.55 -12.83
CA ALA A 339 -11.20 -9.20 -13.15
C ALA A 339 -10.04 -9.24 -14.16
N PHE A 340 -8.96 -9.96 -13.84
CA PHE A 340 -7.74 -9.99 -14.65
C PHE A 340 -7.99 -10.64 -16.02
N LYS A 341 -8.84 -11.68 -16.06
CA LYS A 341 -9.31 -12.32 -17.29
C LYS A 341 -10.11 -11.35 -18.15
N THR A 342 -10.92 -10.48 -17.56
CA THR A 342 -11.65 -9.44 -18.31
C THR A 342 -10.68 -8.41 -18.89
N LEU A 343 -9.65 -8.01 -18.15
CA LEU A 343 -8.59 -7.14 -18.68
C LEU A 343 -7.84 -7.79 -19.86
N ARG A 344 -7.50 -9.08 -19.75
CA ARG A 344 -6.86 -9.83 -20.84
C ARG A 344 -7.78 -10.02 -22.06
N ASP A 345 -8.96 -10.60 -21.85
CA ASP A 345 -9.84 -11.09 -22.92
C ASP A 345 -10.68 -9.99 -23.59
N ASP A 346 -11.09 -8.97 -22.83
CA ASP A 346 -11.94 -7.87 -23.32
C ASP A 346 -11.17 -6.57 -23.51
N TRP A 347 -10.23 -6.23 -22.62
CA TRP A 347 -9.43 -5.01 -22.77
C TRP A 347 -8.14 -5.25 -23.57
N ASN A 348 -7.73 -6.49 -23.82
CA ASN A 348 -6.49 -6.84 -24.53
C ASN A 348 -5.20 -6.35 -23.82
N THR A 349 -5.20 -6.39 -22.48
CA THR A 349 -4.00 -6.11 -21.68
C THR A 349 -3.13 -7.35 -21.48
N ASN A 350 -1.85 -7.16 -21.17
CA ASN A 350 -0.88 -8.25 -20.94
C ASN A 350 -0.11 -8.16 -19.61
N VAL A 351 -0.37 -7.12 -18.80
CA VAL A 351 0.21 -6.93 -17.46
C VAL A 351 -0.82 -6.43 -16.45
N VAL A 352 -0.62 -6.77 -15.17
CA VAL A 352 -1.26 -6.10 -14.03
C VAL A 352 -0.20 -5.65 -13.03
N ARG A 353 -0.33 -4.45 -12.46
CA ARG A 353 0.51 -3.95 -11.36
C ARG A 353 -0.24 -4.02 -10.03
N LEU A 354 0.41 -4.53 -9.00
CA LEU A 354 -0.16 -4.74 -7.66
C LEU A 354 0.41 -3.71 -6.67
N ALA A 355 -0.29 -2.58 -6.52
CA ALA A 355 0.15 -1.43 -5.73
C ALA A 355 0.02 -1.69 -4.22
N MET A 356 1.10 -2.14 -3.57
CA MET A 356 1.13 -2.39 -2.13
C MET A 356 1.68 -1.16 -1.38
N TYR A 357 0.78 -0.26 -0.98
CA TYR A 357 1.11 0.91 -0.16
C TYR A 357 1.90 0.54 1.09
N THR A 358 2.86 1.39 1.45
CA THR A 358 3.77 1.17 2.58
C THR A 358 3.33 1.93 3.83
N ALA A 359 3.12 3.23 3.74
CA ALA A 359 2.99 4.13 4.89
C ALA A 359 1.57 4.68 5.12
N GLU A 360 0.71 4.54 4.12
CA GLU A 360 -0.69 4.91 4.12
C GLU A 360 -1.48 3.98 5.06
N TYR A 361 -2.69 4.39 5.47
CA TYR A 361 -3.49 3.62 6.42
C TYR A 361 -3.79 2.19 5.92
N GLY A 362 -3.35 1.17 6.64
CA GLY A 362 -3.48 -0.23 6.22
C GLY A 362 -2.39 -0.68 5.26
N GLY A 363 -1.38 0.15 5.00
CA GLY A 363 -0.18 -0.18 4.24
C GLY A 363 0.77 -1.10 5.02
N TYR A 364 1.71 -1.73 4.30
CA TYR A 364 2.57 -2.79 4.79
C TYR A 364 3.44 -2.40 6.00
N CYS A 365 3.82 -1.13 6.11
CA CYS A 365 4.60 -0.57 7.21
C CYS A 365 3.73 0.28 8.19
N SER A 366 2.42 0.39 7.96
CA SER A 366 1.54 1.34 8.65
C SER A 366 0.14 0.75 8.93
N GLY A 367 0.09 -0.12 9.93
CA GLY A 367 -1.15 -0.70 10.46
C GLY A 367 -1.80 -1.79 9.59
N GLY A 368 -1.26 -2.09 8.40
CA GLY A 368 -1.70 -3.21 7.57
C GLY A 368 -1.27 -4.57 8.12
N ASP A 369 -2.12 -5.57 7.95
CA ASP A 369 -1.73 -6.97 8.17
C ASP A 369 -0.81 -7.43 7.03
N LYS A 370 0.50 -7.50 7.32
CA LYS A 370 1.54 -7.92 6.38
C LYS A 370 1.30 -9.31 5.78
N SER A 371 0.68 -10.22 6.52
CA SER A 371 0.38 -11.58 6.03
C SER A 371 -0.81 -11.55 5.07
N TYR A 372 -1.86 -10.79 5.39
CA TYR A 372 -2.98 -10.56 4.48
C TYR A 372 -2.55 -9.86 3.19
N LEU A 373 -1.74 -8.78 3.29
CA LEU A 373 -1.22 -8.06 2.12
C LEU A 373 -0.36 -8.95 1.22
N LYS A 374 0.51 -9.79 1.80
CA LYS A 374 1.25 -10.80 1.02
C LYS A 374 0.30 -11.84 0.39
N GLY A 375 -0.75 -12.25 1.08
CA GLY A 375 -1.80 -13.12 0.52
C GLY A 375 -2.54 -12.48 -0.67
N LEU A 376 -2.72 -11.16 -0.69
CA LEU A 376 -3.25 -10.44 -1.85
C LEU A 376 -2.24 -10.38 -3.01
N ILE A 377 -0.95 -10.17 -2.73
CA ILE A 377 0.11 -10.30 -3.74
C ILE A 377 0.10 -11.72 -4.33
N ASP A 378 0.03 -12.76 -3.48
CA ASP A 378 -0.05 -14.16 -3.92
C ASP A 378 -1.25 -14.41 -4.84
N LYS A 379 -2.43 -13.95 -4.43
CA LYS A 379 -3.68 -14.06 -5.21
C LYS A 379 -3.55 -13.36 -6.57
N GLY A 380 -2.94 -12.18 -6.62
CA GLY A 380 -2.71 -11.42 -7.84
C GLY A 380 -1.68 -12.08 -8.77
N VAL A 381 -0.54 -12.51 -8.24
CA VAL A 381 0.51 -13.20 -9.00
C VAL A 381 -0.01 -14.54 -9.54
N GLN A 382 -0.73 -15.32 -8.73
CA GLN A 382 -1.32 -16.58 -9.18
C GLN A 382 -2.32 -16.36 -10.32
N ALA A 383 -3.28 -15.44 -10.14
CA ALA A 383 -4.27 -15.11 -11.18
C ALA A 383 -3.61 -14.62 -12.47
N ALA A 384 -2.61 -13.74 -12.39
CA ALA A 384 -1.88 -13.29 -13.58
C ALA A 384 -1.14 -14.44 -14.27
N THR A 385 -0.52 -15.36 -13.50
CA THR A 385 0.24 -16.48 -14.07
C THR A 385 -0.65 -17.52 -14.74
N ASP A 386 -1.76 -17.91 -14.11
CA ASP A 386 -2.73 -18.85 -14.69
C ASP A 386 -3.36 -18.30 -15.98
N LEU A 387 -3.52 -16.97 -16.06
CA LEU A 387 -4.01 -16.26 -17.24
C LEU A 387 -2.92 -15.97 -18.29
N GLY A 388 -1.64 -16.26 -18.02
CA GLY A 388 -0.56 -16.01 -18.98
C GLY A 388 -0.17 -14.54 -19.14
N MET A 389 -0.36 -13.74 -18.09
CA MET A 389 -0.05 -12.31 -18.01
C MET A 389 1.20 -12.04 -17.17
N TYR A 390 1.84 -10.91 -17.44
CA TYR A 390 2.89 -10.35 -16.58
C TYR A 390 2.30 -9.69 -15.35
N VAL A 391 3.08 -9.63 -14.27
CA VAL A 391 2.67 -9.00 -13.01
C VAL A 391 3.82 -8.19 -12.41
N ILE A 392 3.52 -6.98 -11.97
CA ILE A 392 4.45 -6.10 -11.25
C ILE A 392 4.09 -6.14 -9.77
N ILE A 393 5.02 -6.59 -8.93
CA ILE A 393 4.92 -6.45 -7.47
C ILE A 393 5.53 -5.09 -7.11
N ASP A 394 4.69 -4.16 -6.65
CA ASP A 394 5.06 -2.77 -6.42
C ASP A 394 5.10 -2.45 -4.92
N TRP A 395 6.28 -2.04 -4.46
CA TRP A 395 6.52 -1.47 -3.14
C TRP A 395 6.17 0.02 -3.16
N HIS A 396 4.88 0.27 -2.92
CA HIS A 396 4.25 1.53 -3.29
C HIS A 396 4.47 2.61 -2.22
N ILE A 397 5.69 3.15 -2.18
CA ILE A 397 5.98 4.36 -1.40
C ILE A 397 5.24 5.57 -1.98
N LEU A 398 4.75 6.43 -1.11
CA LEU A 398 4.13 7.71 -1.48
C LEU A 398 4.28 8.72 -0.35
N SER A 399 3.53 8.58 0.74
CA SER A 399 3.55 9.52 1.88
C SER A 399 4.75 9.36 2.81
N ASP A 400 5.49 8.25 2.73
CA ASP A 400 6.82 8.08 3.33
C ASP A 400 7.93 8.75 2.53
N ASN A 401 7.65 9.18 1.30
CA ASN A 401 8.41 10.05 0.36
C ASN A 401 9.83 9.60 -0.04
N ASN A 402 10.59 9.02 0.87
CA ASN A 402 11.97 8.61 0.72
C ASN A 402 12.04 7.09 0.89
N PRO A 403 12.52 6.31 -0.09
CA PRO A 403 12.57 4.85 0.02
C PRO A 403 13.48 4.35 1.14
N GLN A 404 14.40 5.19 1.64
CA GLN A 404 15.23 4.87 2.80
C GLN A 404 14.40 4.67 4.09
N THR A 405 13.24 5.34 4.22
CA THR A 405 12.41 5.35 5.45
C THR A 405 12.05 3.94 5.92
N ASN A 406 11.58 3.08 5.01
CA ASN A 406 11.15 1.71 5.29
C ASN A 406 12.11 0.65 4.73
N LYS A 407 13.39 0.99 4.50
CA LYS A 407 14.35 0.12 3.79
C LYS A 407 14.55 -1.26 4.41
N ALA A 408 14.51 -1.39 5.74
CA ALA A 408 14.64 -2.69 6.41
C ALA A 408 13.46 -3.62 6.10
N GLU A 409 12.24 -3.08 6.12
CA GLU A 409 11.02 -3.80 5.73
C GLU A 409 11.04 -4.15 4.24
N ALA A 410 11.46 -3.23 3.38
CA ALA A 410 11.63 -3.47 1.95
C ALA A 410 12.63 -4.61 1.68
N LYS A 411 13.78 -4.65 2.36
CA LYS A 411 14.74 -5.76 2.26
C LYS A 411 14.12 -7.09 2.67
N SER A 412 13.38 -7.11 3.78
CA SER A 412 12.71 -8.32 4.28
C SER A 412 11.66 -8.83 3.28
N PHE A 413 10.76 -7.94 2.85
CA PHE A 413 9.73 -8.21 1.86
C PHE A 413 10.32 -8.70 0.54
N PHE A 414 11.26 -7.96 -0.06
CA PHE A 414 11.85 -8.33 -1.33
C PHE A 414 12.68 -9.61 -1.28
N ASN A 415 13.33 -9.93 -0.15
CA ASN A 415 13.95 -11.24 0.05
C ASN A 415 12.90 -12.36 0.02
N GLU A 416 11.78 -12.18 0.74
CA GLU A 416 10.70 -13.18 0.82
C GLU A 416 10.02 -13.39 -0.55
N VAL A 417 9.53 -12.32 -1.19
CA VAL A 417 8.79 -12.46 -2.46
C VAL A 417 9.71 -12.92 -3.61
N SER A 418 10.96 -12.48 -3.67
CA SER A 418 11.88 -12.95 -4.72
C SER A 418 12.32 -14.41 -4.52
N ALA A 419 12.38 -14.90 -3.28
CA ALA A 419 12.61 -16.33 -2.99
C ALA A 419 11.40 -17.19 -3.37
N LYS A 420 10.18 -16.69 -3.12
CA LYS A 420 8.92 -17.36 -3.46
C LYS A 420 8.70 -17.45 -4.98
N TYR A 421 8.95 -16.36 -5.70
CA TYR A 421 8.68 -16.23 -7.13
C TYR A 421 9.89 -16.48 -8.05
N LYS A 422 11.00 -17.02 -7.53
CA LYS A 422 12.24 -17.26 -8.30
C LYS A 422 12.08 -18.07 -9.59
N ASN A 423 11.08 -18.94 -9.66
CA ASN A 423 10.78 -19.80 -10.81
C ASN A 423 9.68 -19.23 -11.74
N TYR A 424 9.22 -18.00 -11.50
CA TYR A 424 8.15 -17.36 -12.26
C TYR A 424 8.76 -16.42 -13.31
N ASP A 425 8.50 -16.71 -14.60
CA ASP A 425 9.00 -15.91 -15.72
C ASP A 425 8.23 -14.58 -15.90
N ASN A 426 7.08 -14.42 -15.26
CA ASN A 426 6.16 -13.31 -15.45
C ASN A 426 6.20 -12.22 -14.36
N VAL A 427 7.02 -12.40 -13.31
CA VAL A 427 7.10 -11.47 -12.17
C VAL A 427 8.19 -10.42 -12.37
N LEU A 428 7.79 -9.15 -12.30
CA LEU A 428 8.64 -7.97 -12.26
C LEU A 428 8.54 -7.32 -10.87
N TYR A 429 9.60 -6.62 -10.44
CA TYR A 429 9.65 -5.98 -9.11
C TYR A 429 9.83 -4.48 -9.25
N GLU A 430 8.91 -3.69 -8.71
CA GLU A 430 9.04 -2.22 -8.61
C GLU A 430 9.39 -1.86 -7.16
N ILE A 431 10.62 -1.40 -6.93
CA ILE A 431 11.19 -1.33 -5.57
C ILE A 431 10.87 -0.05 -4.82
N CYS A 432 10.34 0.95 -5.51
CA CYS A 432 9.82 2.19 -4.95
C CYS A 432 8.98 2.93 -6.01
N ASN A 433 7.68 3.07 -5.77
CA ASN A 433 6.73 3.79 -6.63
C ASN A 433 7.13 5.26 -6.87
N GLU A 434 7.00 6.14 -5.87
CA GLU A 434 7.14 7.59 -6.06
C GLU A 434 8.03 8.26 -5.00
N PRO A 435 9.36 8.17 -5.15
CA PRO A 435 10.28 9.03 -4.42
C PRO A 435 9.95 10.52 -4.64
N ASN A 436 9.66 11.25 -3.57
CA ASN A 436 9.23 12.64 -3.64
C ASN A 436 9.70 13.44 -2.40
N GLY A 437 9.09 14.60 -2.11
CA GLY A 437 9.42 15.40 -0.93
C GLY A 437 10.84 15.96 -0.90
N GLY A 438 11.50 16.12 -2.05
CA GLY A 438 12.91 16.52 -2.15
C GLY A 438 13.93 15.37 -2.08
N THR A 439 13.48 14.12 -2.07
CA THR A 439 14.35 12.93 -2.14
C THR A 439 15.18 12.94 -3.42
N SER A 440 16.52 12.97 -3.28
CA SER A 440 17.44 13.07 -4.42
C SER A 440 17.66 11.74 -5.16
N TRP A 441 18.10 11.79 -6.42
CA TRP A 441 18.50 10.58 -7.14
C TRP A 441 19.62 9.80 -6.44
N ASP A 442 20.61 10.46 -5.83
CA ASP A 442 21.67 9.76 -5.10
C ASP A 442 21.14 9.01 -3.86
N THR A 443 20.07 9.53 -3.22
CA THR A 443 19.35 8.86 -2.11
C THR A 443 18.57 7.63 -2.58
N ILE A 444 17.93 7.70 -3.75
CA ILE A 444 17.18 6.59 -4.35
C ILE A 444 18.13 5.53 -4.90
N LYS A 445 19.22 5.95 -5.54
CA LYS A 445 20.26 5.09 -6.08
C LYS A 445 20.91 4.24 -4.99
N SER A 446 21.31 4.85 -3.88
CA SER A 446 21.87 4.12 -2.73
C SER A 446 20.87 3.14 -2.11
N TYR A 447 19.57 3.46 -2.07
CA TYR A 447 18.53 2.49 -1.71
C TYR A 447 18.49 1.32 -2.71
N ALA A 448 18.44 1.60 -4.01
CA ALA A 448 18.37 0.58 -5.04
C ALA A 448 19.61 -0.33 -5.06
N GLU A 449 20.80 0.22 -4.85
CA GLU A 449 22.07 -0.53 -4.71
C GLU A 449 22.08 -1.47 -3.48
N GLU A 450 21.19 -1.25 -2.49
CA GLU A 450 20.98 -2.16 -1.36
C GLU A 450 19.82 -3.16 -1.54
N ILE A 451 18.76 -2.81 -2.29
CA ILE A 451 17.60 -3.71 -2.52
C ILE A 451 17.85 -4.67 -3.70
N ILE A 452 18.47 -4.20 -4.80
CA ILE A 452 18.68 -5.02 -5.99
C ILE A 452 19.47 -6.30 -5.66
N PRO A 453 20.60 -6.27 -4.91
CA PRO A 453 21.32 -7.49 -4.53
C PRO A 453 20.47 -8.51 -3.75
N VAL A 454 19.52 -8.03 -2.94
CA VAL A 454 18.59 -8.89 -2.17
C VAL A 454 17.64 -9.64 -3.10
N ILE A 455 17.09 -8.97 -4.11
CA ILE A 455 16.27 -9.61 -5.15
C ILE A 455 17.13 -10.56 -6.00
N ARG A 456 18.32 -10.10 -6.43
CA ARG A 456 19.24 -10.84 -7.32
C ARG A 456 19.73 -12.15 -6.72
N LYS A 457 19.88 -12.23 -5.39
CA LYS A 457 20.20 -13.46 -4.66
C LYS A 457 19.24 -14.62 -4.98
N ASN A 458 17.97 -14.31 -5.21
CA ASN A 458 16.91 -15.29 -5.47
C ASN A 458 16.45 -15.29 -6.93
N SER A 459 16.47 -14.12 -7.58
CA SER A 459 16.00 -13.85 -8.94
C SER A 459 17.07 -13.06 -9.72
N PRO A 460 18.14 -13.73 -10.20
CA PRO A 460 19.31 -13.05 -10.78
C PRO A 460 19.00 -12.23 -12.04
N ASP A 461 18.02 -12.66 -12.84
CA ASP A 461 17.71 -12.03 -14.13
C ASP A 461 16.32 -11.36 -14.19
N SER A 462 15.63 -11.15 -13.07
CA SER A 462 14.33 -10.46 -13.09
C SER A 462 14.46 -9.00 -13.53
N VAL A 463 13.44 -8.46 -14.20
CA VAL A 463 13.37 -7.01 -14.44
C VAL A 463 13.00 -6.32 -13.13
N ILE A 464 13.81 -5.33 -12.74
CA ILE A 464 13.59 -4.49 -11.57
C ILE A 464 13.33 -3.06 -12.04
N ILE A 465 12.29 -2.43 -11.54
CA ILE A 465 11.87 -1.07 -11.86
C ILE A 465 12.16 -0.19 -10.62
N VAL A 466 12.80 0.95 -10.84
CA VAL A 466 13.24 1.86 -9.77
C VAL A 466 12.59 3.23 -9.97
N GLY A 467 11.89 3.72 -8.94
CA GLY A 467 11.34 5.07 -8.89
C GLY A 467 12.39 6.15 -9.13
N THR A 468 11.96 7.32 -9.58
CA THR A 468 12.85 8.49 -9.78
C THR A 468 12.37 9.69 -8.95
N PRO A 469 13.17 10.76 -8.78
CA PRO A 469 12.75 11.89 -7.96
C PRO A 469 11.49 12.58 -8.48
N THR A 470 10.84 13.35 -7.59
CA THR A 470 9.68 14.19 -7.90
C THR A 470 8.49 13.37 -8.41
N TRP A 471 8.05 12.39 -7.61
CA TRP A 471 6.97 11.45 -7.98
C TRP A 471 7.28 10.72 -9.29
N SER A 472 8.50 10.16 -9.37
CA SER A 472 8.98 9.46 -10.57
C SER A 472 8.90 10.30 -11.86
N GLN A 473 9.39 11.55 -11.83
CA GLN A 473 9.40 12.43 -13.01
C GLN A 473 10.82 12.84 -13.47
N ASP A 474 11.80 12.88 -12.57
CA ASP A 474 13.17 13.34 -12.84
C ASP A 474 14.10 12.21 -13.35
N ILE A 475 13.63 11.47 -14.35
CA ILE A 475 14.39 10.41 -15.07
C ILE A 475 15.68 10.93 -15.75
N ASP A 476 15.81 12.24 -15.95
CA ASP A 476 17.02 12.90 -16.45
C ASP A 476 18.17 12.87 -15.43
N GLN A 477 17.87 12.94 -14.13
CA GLN A 477 18.85 12.72 -13.07
C GLN A 477 19.33 11.26 -13.07
N ALA A 478 18.40 10.32 -13.25
CA ALA A 478 18.73 8.90 -13.37
C ALA A 478 19.58 8.61 -14.63
N ALA A 479 19.26 9.23 -15.78
CA ALA A 479 20.04 9.13 -17.01
C ALA A 479 21.46 9.72 -16.88
N ALA A 480 21.66 10.74 -16.04
CA ALA A 480 22.98 11.32 -15.79
C ALA A 480 23.86 10.43 -14.88
N LYS A 481 23.26 9.63 -13.98
CA LYS A 481 23.97 8.74 -13.05
C LYS A 481 23.31 7.35 -12.93
N PRO A 482 23.20 6.55 -14.01
CA PRO A 482 22.45 5.30 -13.99
C PRO A 482 23.03 4.28 -13.00
N LEU A 483 22.19 3.35 -12.55
CA LEU A 483 22.61 2.14 -11.83
C LEU A 483 23.51 1.29 -12.74
N LYS A 484 24.49 0.60 -12.14
CA LYS A 484 25.39 -0.33 -12.86
C LYS A 484 24.73 -1.70 -13.11
N GLU A 485 23.67 -2.00 -12.37
CA GLU A 485 22.94 -3.26 -12.43
C GLU A 485 22.22 -3.45 -13.76
N LYS A 486 22.19 -4.70 -14.24
CA LYS A 486 21.50 -5.10 -15.46
C LYS A 486 20.05 -5.49 -15.16
N ASN A 487 19.23 -5.55 -16.21
CA ASN A 487 17.78 -5.79 -16.11
C ASN A 487 17.09 -4.82 -15.14
N VAL A 488 17.51 -3.55 -15.20
CA VAL A 488 16.91 -2.43 -14.46
C VAL A 488 16.21 -1.49 -15.45
N MET A 489 15.03 -1.01 -15.08
CA MET A 489 14.31 0.07 -15.74
C MET A 489 14.00 1.19 -14.74
N TYR A 490 13.74 2.39 -15.25
CA TYR A 490 13.47 3.57 -14.44
C TYR A 490 12.00 3.99 -14.61
N ALA A 491 11.30 4.19 -13.51
CA ALA A 491 9.91 4.60 -13.52
C ALA A 491 9.78 6.06 -13.98
N LEU A 492 8.80 6.30 -14.87
CA LEU A 492 8.31 7.63 -15.21
C LEU A 492 6.80 7.67 -15.00
N HIS A 493 6.28 8.50 -14.11
CA HIS A 493 4.83 8.65 -13.91
C HIS A 493 4.30 9.96 -14.51
N PHE A 494 3.05 9.93 -14.99
CA PHE A 494 2.39 11.13 -15.46
C PHE A 494 0.88 11.14 -15.21
N TYR A 495 0.33 12.34 -15.05
CA TYR A 495 -1.12 12.55 -15.06
C TYR A 495 -1.43 13.55 -16.18
N ALA A 496 -2.21 13.11 -17.17
CA ALA A 496 -2.23 13.71 -18.49
C ALA A 496 -2.68 15.18 -18.53
N ALA A 497 -3.57 15.60 -17.63
CA ALA A 497 -4.03 16.99 -17.54
C ALA A 497 -3.02 17.94 -16.86
N THR A 498 -1.96 17.41 -16.23
CA THR A 498 -0.91 18.19 -15.55
C THR A 498 0.42 18.13 -16.29
N HIS A 499 0.85 16.93 -16.71
CA HIS A 499 2.17 16.70 -17.27
C HIS A 499 2.06 16.59 -18.79
N THR A 500 2.55 17.60 -19.50
CA THR A 500 2.33 17.78 -20.95
C THR A 500 3.65 17.66 -21.72
N ASP A 501 3.89 18.52 -22.73
CA ASP A 501 5.03 18.39 -23.65
C ASP A 501 6.40 18.44 -22.97
N TRP A 502 6.51 19.16 -21.84
CA TRP A 502 7.77 19.28 -21.12
C TRP A 502 8.27 17.93 -20.59
N LEU A 503 7.37 17.08 -20.06
CA LEU A 503 7.73 15.75 -19.55
C LEU A 503 7.84 14.72 -20.70
N ARG A 504 7.03 14.86 -21.77
CA ARG A 504 7.19 14.08 -23.01
C ARG A 504 8.56 14.32 -23.67
N GLN A 505 9.03 15.56 -23.65
CA GLN A 505 10.35 15.93 -24.15
C GLN A 505 11.45 15.31 -23.27
N ARG A 506 11.33 15.39 -21.94
CA ARG A 506 12.25 14.71 -21.00
C ARG A 506 12.31 13.19 -21.25
N LEU A 507 11.16 12.51 -21.38
CA LEU A 507 11.09 11.09 -21.77
C LEU A 507 11.88 10.86 -23.06
N THR A 508 11.57 11.63 -24.10
CA THR A 508 12.16 11.48 -25.42
C THR A 508 13.68 11.63 -25.38
N ASP A 509 14.20 12.61 -24.65
CA ASP A 509 15.64 12.87 -24.56
C ASP A 509 16.38 11.83 -23.71
N CYS A 510 15.75 11.31 -22.65
CA CYS A 510 16.33 10.24 -21.83
C CYS A 510 16.32 8.90 -22.57
N TYR A 511 15.23 8.58 -23.26
CA TYR A 511 15.12 7.39 -24.11
C TYR A 511 16.17 7.41 -25.22
N LYS A 512 16.35 8.54 -25.92
CA LYS A 512 17.39 8.71 -26.97
C LYS A 512 18.82 8.58 -26.43
N LYS A 513 19.05 8.85 -25.15
CA LYS A 513 20.34 8.61 -24.45
C LYS A 513 20.53 7.14 -24.01
N GLY A 514 19.55 6.27 -24.27
CA GLY A 514 19.62 4.84 -23.96
C GLY A 514 19.02 4.44 -22.63
N LEU A 515 18.29 5.32 -21.93
CA LEU A 515 17.67 4.98 -20.64
C LEU A 515 16.48 4.01 -20.85
N PRO A 516 16.46 2.83 -20.21
CA PRO A 516 15.29 1.95 -20.23
C PRO A 516 14.20 2.50 -19.29
N ILE A 517 13.13 3.04 -19.87
CA ILE A 517 12.02 3.68 -19.15
C ILE A 517 10.82 2.74 -19.12
N PHE A 518 10.10 2.70 -17.98
CA PHE A 518 8.79 2.07 -17.84
C PHE A 518 7.83 3.11 -17.23
N VAL A 519 6.63 3.27 -17.77
CA VAL A 519 5.57 4.10 -17.16
C VAL A 519 4.72 3.22 -16.24
N THR A 520 5.23 2.90 -15.04
CA THR A 520 4.53 1.98 -14.13
C THR A 520 3.23 2.55 -13.57
N GLU A 521 3.05 3.87 -13.65
CA GLU A 521 1.77 4.51 -13.35
C GLU A 521 1.49 5.70 -14.28
N PHE A 522 0.24 5.82 -14.73
CA PHE A 522 -0.28 7.09 -15.26
C PHE A 522 -1.80 7.23 -15.12
N GLY A 523 -2.29 8.47 -15.01
CA GLY A 523 -3.71 8.81 -15.02
C GLY A 523 -4.14 9.65 -16.22
N CYS A 524 -5.42 9.55 -16.61
CA CYS A 524 -6.03 10.38 -17.66
C CYS A 524 -6.38 11.81 -17.18
N CYS A 525 -6.45 12.02 -15.86
CA CYS A 525 -6.83 13.26 -15.19
C CYS A 525 -5.60 14.11 -14.79
N ASP A 526 -5.79 15.04 -13.85
CA ASP A 526 -4.68 15.76 -13.20
C ASP A 526 -4.01 14.93 -12.11
N ALA A 527 -2.86 15.42 -11.61
CA ALA A 527 -2.03 14.75 -10.62
C ALA A 527 -2.67 14.57 -9.22
N SER A 528 -3.91 15.01 -9.00
CA SER A 528 -4.66 14.65 -7.78
C SER A 528 -5.33 13.28 -7.86
N GLY A 529 -5.35 12.66 -9.05
CA GLY A 529 -6.12 11.45 -9.32
C GLY A 529 -7.63 11.70 -9.50
N ASN A 530 -8.10 12.95 -9.36
CA ASN A 530 -9.54 13.26 -9.34
C ASN A 530 -9.97 14.47 -10.20
N GLY A 531 -9.05 15.27 -10.75
CA GLY A 531 -9.43 16.37 -11.65
C GLY A 531 -10.06 15.92 -12.97
N ALA A 532 -10.36 16.87 -13.86
CA ALA A 532 -10.92 16.58 -15.16
C ALA A 532 -9.97 15.71 -16.02
N ASN A 533 -10.54 14.80 -16.80
CA ASN A 533 -9.79 14.00 -17.78
C ASN A 533 -9.33 14.88 -18.96
N ASP A 534 -8.08 14.72 -19.39
CA ASP A 534 -7.57 15.25 -20.66
C ASP A 534 -7.18 14.09 -21.60
N PHE A 535 -8.17 13.63 -22.36
CA PHE A 535 -7.96 12.58 -23.37
C PHE A 535 -7.14 13.04 -24.57
N GLY A 536 -7.00 14.34 -24.81
CA GLY A 536 -6.14 14.90 -25.84
C GLY A 536 -4.66 14.76 -25.48
N GLN A 537 -4.32 15.06 -24.23
CA GLN A 537 -2.99 14.82 -23.66
C GLN A 537 -2.73 13.33 -23.47
N THR A 538 -3.72 12.56 -22.99
CA THR A 538 -3.59 11.10 -22.81
C THR A 538 -3.25 10.43 -24.14
N ARG A 539 -3.94 10.76 -25.23
CA ARG A 539 -3.64 10.26 -26.58
C ARG A 539 -2.22 10.61 -27.05
N GLN A 540 -1.75 11.83 -26.79
CA GLN A 540 -0.38 12.24 -27.14
C GLN A 540 0.68 11.44 -26.37
N TRP A 541 0.45 11.19 -25.08
CA TRP A 541 1.30 10.32 -24.29
C TRP A 541 1.34 8.89 -24.82
N LEU A 542 0.19 8.24 -24.96
CA LEU A 542 0.16 6.82 -25.31
C LEU A 542 0.65 6.56 -26.75
N ASN A 543 0.43 7.49 -27.68
CA ASN A 543 1.10 7.47 -29.00
C ASN A 543 2.63 7.54 -28.89
N LEU A 544 3.17 8.40 -28.01
CA LEU A 544 4.61 8.52 -27.78
C LEU A 544 5.18 7.21 -27.21
N LEU A 545 4.53 6.63 -26.20
CA LEU A 545 4.95 5.37 -25.58
C LEU A 545 4.92 4.22 -26.60
N ASP A 546 3.84 4.09 -27.36
CA ASP A 546 3.71 3.08 -28.42
C ASP A 546 4.77 3.26 -29.53
N SER A 547 5.10 4.49 -29.91
CA SER A 547 6.13 4.78 -30.92
C SER A 547 7.55 4.34 -30.50
N TYR A 548 7.82 4.27 -29.18
CA TYR A 548 9.08 3.82 -28.62
C TYR A 548 9.02 2.43 -27.97
N GLY A 549 7.89 1.73 -28.04
CA GLY A 549 7.69 0.44 -27.36
C GLY A 549 7.82 0.52 -25.83
N ILE A 550 7.59 1.68 -25.23
CA ILE A 550 7.68 1.89 -23.78
C ILE A 550 6.43 1.31 -23.12
N SER A 551 6.64 0.51 -22.08
CA SER A 551 5.57 -0.17 -21.36
C SER A 551 4.82 0.75 -20.41
N TYR A 552 3.51 0.51 -20.20
CA TYR A 552 2.67 1.33 -19.31
C TYR A 552 1.55 0.59 -18.57
N CYS A 553 1.25 1.06 -17.36
CA CYS A 553 0.09 0.66 -16.55
C CYS A 553 -0.76 1.88 -16.15
N ASN A 554 -2.07 1.84 -16.41
CA ASN A 554 -2.99 2.92 -16.03
C ASN A 554 -3.47 2.80 -14.57
N TRP A 555 -3.45 3.92 -13.84
CA TRP A 555 -4.12 4.13 -12.57
C TRP A 555 -5.60 4.50 -12.81
N ASN A 556 -6.59 3.79 -12.26
CA ASN A 556 -6.51 2.55 -11.47
C ASN A 556 -7.71 1.61 -11.64
N LEU A 557 -7.49 0.33 -11.31
CA LEU A 557 -8.51 -0.73 -11.25
C LEU A 557 -9.24 -0.70 -9.89
N ALA A 558 -10.12 0.28 -9.71
CA ALA A 558 -11.05 0.35 -8.59
C ALA A 558 -12.38 1.03 -8.97
N ASN A 559 -13.31 1.04 -8.02
CA ASN A 559 -14.61 1.71 -8.06
C ASN A 559 -14.70 2.90 -7.07
N LYS A 560 -13.56 3.52 -6.74
CA LYS A 560 -13.53 4.75 -5.94
C LYS A 560 -14.24 5.86 -6.71
N ASP A 561 -14.92 6.77 -6.01
CA ASP A 561 -15.59 7.91 -6.64
C ASP A 561 -14.56 9.01 -6.97
N GLU A 562 -13.69 8.70 -7.94
CA GLU A 562 -12.64 9.58 -8.45
C GLU A 562 -12.41 9.42 -9.96
N SER A 563 -11.96 10.49 -10.61
CA SER A 563 -11.79 10.52 -12.08
C SER A 563 -10.82 9.47 -12.64
N SER A 564 -9.79 9.07 -11.88
CA SER A 564 -8.81 8.04 -12.29
C SER A 564 -9.28 6.59 -12.10
N SER A 565 -10.29 6.33 -11.25
CA SER A 565 -10.82 4.96 -11.10
C SER A 565 -11.50 4.50 -12.38
N ALA A 566 -11.20 3.29 -12.84
CA ALA A 566 -11.76 2.70 -14.07
C ALA A 566 -13.27 2.45 -13.98
N PHE A 567 -13.82 2.34 -12.77
CA PHE A 567 -15.21 2.01 -12.53
C PHE A 567 -15.93 3.02 -11.65
N LYS A 568 -17.26 3.06 -11.79
CA LYS A 568 -18.16 3.76 -10.87
C LYS A 568 -18.36 2.92 -9.61
N SER A 569 -18.72 3.56 -8.52
CA SER A 569 -18.98 2.95 -7.20
C SER A 569 -19.95 1.76 -7.17
N ASN A 570 -20.82 1.60 -8.18
CA ASN A 570 -21.74 0.46 -8.29
C ASN A 570 -21.19 -0.75 -9.08
N ALA A 571 -19.94 -0.73 -9.54
CA ALA A 571 -19.33 -1.85 -10.26
C ALA A 571 -18.98 -3.01 -9.34
N SER A 572 -19.32 -4.23 -9.77
CA SER A 572 -18.85 -5.47 -9.13
C SER A 572 -17.36 -5.69 -9.43
N PRO A 573 -16.56 -6.22 -8.49
CA PRO A 573 -15.13 -6.43 -8.69
C PRO A 573 -14.77 -7.66 -9.56
N ASN A 574 -15.73 -8.51 -9.91
CA ASN A 574 -15.47 -9.85 -10.48
C ASN A 574 -15.28 -9.90 -12.02
N GLY A 575 -15.05 -8.76 -12.67
CA GLY A 575 -14.94 -8.70 -14.14
C GLY A 575 -16.30 -8.69 -14.87
N ASN A 576 -16.28 -9.01 -16.16
CA ASN A 576 -17.42 -8.97 -17.10
C ASN A 576 -18.18 -7.63 -17.10
N TRP A 577 -17.44 -6.52 -16.96
CA TRP A 577 -18.01 -5.19 -16.85
C TRP A 577 -18.63 -4.70 -18.15
N SER A 578 -19.85 -4.15 -18.07
CA SER A 578 -20.44 -3.38 -19.16
C SER A 578 -20.02 -1.91 -19.10
N GLU A 579 -20.09 -1.18 -20.21
CA GLU A 579 -19.77 0.26 -20.22
C GLU A 579 -20.64 1.08 -19.24
N SER A 580 -21.81 0.61 -18.83
CA SER A 580 -22.68 1.37 -17.91
C SER A 580 -22.07 1.56 -16.51
N VAL A 581 -21.25 0.61 -16.05
CA VAL A 581 -20.56 0.64 -14.74
C VAL A 581 -19.13 1.17 -14.81
N MET A 582 -18.59 1.41 -16.01
CA MET A 582 -17.27 2.04 -16.19
C MET A 582 -17.35 3.57 -16.00
N SER A 583 -16.28 4.16 -15.47
CA SER A 583 -16.10 5.62 -15.44
C SER A 583 -15.85 6.17 -16.85
N GLU A 584 -15.69 7.48 -16.98
CA GLU A 584 -15.30 8.08 -18.26
C GLU A 584 -13.88 7.63 -18.68
N GLY A 585 -12.92 7.71 -17.75
CA GLY A 585 -11.54 7.27 -17.96
C GLY A 585 -11.45 5.78 -18.27
N GLY A 586 -12.16 4.93 -17.53
CA GLY A 586 -12.18 3.48 -17.77
C GLY A 586 -12.73 3.10 -19.15
N LYS A 587 -13.79 3.75 -19.62
CA LYS A 587 -14.29 3.57 -21.00
C LYS A 587 -13.25 3.98 -22.04
N TRP A 588 -12.60 5.11 -21.83
CA TRP A 588 -11.63 5.65 -22.77
C TRP A 588 -10.41 4.71 -22.88
N MET A 589 -9.88 4.27 -21.74
CA MET A 589 -8.75 3.35 -21.65
C MET A 589 -9.08 1.96 -22.20
N ARG A 590 -10.27 1.40 -21.91
CA ARG A 590 -10.73 0.16 -22.52
C ARG A 590 -10.69 0.24 -24.06
N LYS A 591 -11.21 1.32 -24.64
CA LYS A 591 -11.18 1.55 -26.10
C LYS A 591 -9.75 1.70 -26.61
N TRP A 592 -8.87 2.38 -25.86
CA TRP A 592 -7.46 2.52 -26.21
C TRP A 592 -6.76 1.15 -26.33
N PHE A 593 -6.83 0.31 -25.30
CA PHE A 593 -6.16 -1.00 -25.31
C PHE A 593 -6.72 -1.96 -26.38
N ARG A 594 -7.99 -1.79 -26.76
CA ARG A 594 -8.66 -2.51 -27.86
C ARG A 594 -8.33 -1.98 -29.26
N GLY A 595 -7.63 -0.85 -29.38
CA GLY A 595 -7.34 -0.20 -30.67
C GLY A 595 -8.53 0.53 -31.30
N GLU A 596 -9.49 0.95 -30.48
CA GLU A 596 -10.77 1.58 -30.89
C GLU A 596 -10.76 3.13 -30.75
N GLN A 597 -9.57 3.76 -30.73
CA GLN A 597 -9.38 5.20 -30.45
C GLN A 597 -8.71 5.98 -31.58
#